data_AF-A0A6B1G3I1-F1
#
_entry.id   AF-A0A6B1G3I1-F1
#
_cell.length_a   1.000
_cell.length_b   1.000
_cell.length_c   1.000
_cell.angle_alpha   90.00
_cell.angle_beta   90.00
_cell.angle_gamma   90.00
#
_symmetry.space_group_name_H-M   'P 1'
#
loop_
_entity.id
_entity.type
_entity.pdbx_description
1 polymer ?
#
loop_
_entity_poly.entity_id
_entity_poly.type
_entity_poly.pdbx_seq_one_letter_code
_entity_poly.pdbx_strand_id
1 'polypeptide(L)'
;MLEFAGLDLLTVAIGFACFALGAWLGTLFPDIDRFRLFRLRHRSIVTHSFLMPALLWAGLSLASVEWAEWLVTGFAAGVALHLAFDLFPGKWRGFALVDVPKLGRCTRSVSTVLLFSNLFLCVILSVSIFPEHGLAGVLAYTATLAALYSYGIWAKKEHFAAGPLLTILTLGGDAL
;
A
#
# COMPACT_ATOMS: atom_id res chain seq x y z
N MET A 1 -30.07 10.82 19.00
CA MET A 1 -30.68 9.66 18.34
C MET A 1 -29.88 9.43 17.09
N LEU A 2 -29.00 8.42 17.06
CA LEU A 2 -28.28 8.04 15.84
C LEU A 2 -29.31 7.31 14.98
N GLU A 3 -29.94 8.02 14.04
CA GLU A 3 -30.73 7.39 13.01
C GLU A 3 -29.77 6.58 12.13
N PHE A 4 -29.71 5.27 12.39
CA PHE A 4 -29.17 4.30 11.45
C PHE A 4 -30.17 4.17 10.28
N ALA A 5 -30.30 5.25 9.50
CA ALA A 5 -30.93 5.19 8.19
C ALA A 5 -30.19 4.11 7.40
N GLY A 6 -30.96 3.15 6.88
CA GLY A 6 -30.47 1.82 6.50
C GLY A 6 -29.17 1.85 5.71
N LEU A 7 -28.19 1.08 6.18
CA LEU A 7 -27.08 0.66 5.34
C LEU A 7 -27.69 -0.01 4.11
N ASP A 8 -27.63 0.64 2.95
CA ASP A 8 -27.92 -0.04 1.71
C ASP A 8 -26.85 -1.12 1.54
N LEU A 9 -27.24 -2.35 1.89
CA LEU A 9 -26.36 -3.52 1.86
C LEU A 9 -25.72 -3.67 0.47
N LEU A 10 -26.42 -3.27 -0.58
CA LEU A 10 -25.90 -3.27 -1.94
C LEU A 10 -24.76 -2.26 -2.09
N THR A 11 -24.94 -1.00 -1.70
CA THR A 11 -23.88 0.02 -1.72
C THR A 11 -22.65 -0.40 -0.90
N VAL A 12 -22.86 -0.96 0.30
CA VAL A 12 -21.75 -1.46 1.14
C VAL A 12 -21.04 -2.63 0.46
N ALA A 13 -21.78 -3.56 -0.14
CA ALA A 13 -21.20 -4.69 -0.85
C ALA A 13 -20.41 -4.25 -2.09
N ILE A 14 -20.92 -3.28 -2.85
CA ILE A 14 -20.22 -2.68 -3.99
C ILE A 14 -18.95 -1.97 -3.51
N GLY A 15 -19.04 -1.15 -2.46
CA GLY A 15 -17.90 -0.47 -1.85
C GLY A 15 -16.82 -1.45 -1.40
N PHE A 16 -17.20 -2.54 -0.72
CA PHE A 16 -16.28 -3.60 -0.33
C PHE A 16 -15.61 -4.27 -1.54
N ALA A 17 -16.38 -4.59 -2.59
CA ALA A 17 -15.83 -5.18 -3.81
C ALA A 17 -14.85 -4.22 -4.51
N CYS A 18 -15.17 -2.94 -4.61
CA CYS A 18 -14.29 -1.90 -5.14
C CYS A 18 -13.03 -1.75 -4.29
N PHE A 19 -13.14 -1.73 -2.97
CA PHE A 19 -12.00 -1.69 -2.07
C PHE A 19 -11.08 -2.90 -2.25
N ALA A 20 -11.65 -4.12 -2.27
CA ALA A 20 -10.88 -5.35 -2.46
C ALA A 20 -10.18 -5.39 -3.81
N LEU A 21 -10.87 -4.97 -4.89
CA LEU A 21 -10.29 -4.83 -6.22
C LEU A 21 -9.15 -3.81 -6.22
N GLY A 22 -9.37 -2.65 -5.60
CA GLY A 22 -8.39 -1.59 -5.46
C GLY A 22 -7.15 -2.09 -4.74
N ALA A 23 -7.33 -2.75 -3.59
CA ALA A 23 -6.24 -3.32 -2.81
C ALA A 23 -5.45 -4.36 -3.60
N TRP A 24 -6.13 -5.26 -4.30
CA TRP A 24 -5.47 -6.22 -5.18
C TRP A 24 -4.63 -5.52 -6.26
N LEU A 25 -5.20 -4.56 -7.00
CA LEU A 25 -4.47 -3.77 -7.99
C LEU A 25 -3.29 -3.00 -7.37
N GLY A 26 -3.49 -2.41 -6.19
CA GLY A 26 -2.47 -1.68 -5.44
C GLY A 26 -1.30 -2.57 -5.02
N THR A 27 -1.54 -3.84 -4.70
CA THR A 27 -0.45 -4.80 -4.41
C THR A 27 0.36 -5.19 -5.64
N LEU A 28 -0.22 -5.07 -6.84
CA LEU A 28 0.44 -5.39 -8.10
C LEU A 28 1.14 -4.19 -8.72
N PHE A 29 0.62 -2.98 -8.47
CA PHE A 29 1.05 -1.77 -9.13
C PHE A 29 2.54 -1.43 -8.98
N PRO A 30 3.18 -1.51 -7.79
CA PRO A 30 4.59 -1.13 -7.67
C PRO A 30 5.51 -1.92 -8.61
N ASP A 31 5.20 -3.21 -8.80
CA ASP A 31 5.96 -4.15 -9.64
C ASP A 31 5.74 -3.97 -11.15
N ILE A 32 4.90 -3.03 -11.60
CA ILE A 32 4.81 -2.71 -13.02
C ILE A 32 6.13 -2.15 -13.56
N ASP A 33 7.01 -1.64 -12.69
CA ASP A 33 8.36 -1.20 -13.05
C ASP A 33 9.25 -2.32 -13.60
N ARG A 34 8.87 -3.59 -13.40
CA ARG A 34 9.55 -4.75 -13.98
C ARG A 34 9.24 -4.92 -15.46
N PHE A 35 8.13 -4.35 -15.95
CA PHE A 35 7.80 -4.41 -17.36
C PHE A 35 8.75 -3.52 -18.17
N ARG A 36 9.39 -4.12 -19.17
CA ARG A 36 10.37 -3.44 -20.04
C ARG A 36 9.82 -2.20 -20.74
N LEU A 37 8.50 -2.12 -20.91
CA LEU A 37 7.81 -0.99 -21.54
C LEU A 37 8.12 0.34 -20.85
N PHE A 38 8.18 0.36 -19.52
CA PHE A 38 8.38 1.60 -18.75
C PHE A 38 9.84 2.01 -18.62
N ARG A 39 10.79 1.13 -19.01
CA ARG A 39 12.24 1.35 -18.87
C ARG A 39 12.66 1.76 -17.45
N LEU A 40 11.92 1.29 -16.44
CA LEU A 40 12.22 1.46 -15.03
C LEU A 40 13.02 0.26 -14.52
N ARG A 41 13.67 0.44 -13.37
CA ARG A 41 14.26 -0.66 -12.60
C ARG A 41 13.35 -0.97 -11.42
N HIS A 42 13.37 -2.22 -10.97
CA HIS A 42 12.59 -2.63 -9.81
C HIS A 42 12.90 -1.76 -8.58
N ARG A 43 11.85 -1.43 -7.82
CA ARG A 43 11.82 -0.44 -6.74
C ARG A 43 12.05 0.98 -7.23
N SER A 44 11.51 1.30 -8.40
CA SER A 44 11.53 2.67 -8.92
C SER A 44 10.76 3.59 -7.98
N ILE A 45 11.33 4.76 -7.64
CA ILE A 45 10.63 5.79 -6.85
C ILE A 45 9.32 6.26 -7.52
N VAL A 46 9.16 6.03 -8.82
CA VAL A 46 7.93 6.39 -9.55
C VAL A 46 6.77 5.44 -9.21
N THR A 47 7.03 4.13 -9.11
CA THR A 47 5.99 3.12 -8.87
C THR A 47 5.90 2.69 -7.42
N HIS A 48 6.99 2.74 -6.68
CA HIS A 48 7.08 2.44 -5.24
C HIS A 48 6.92 3.70 -4.40
N SER A 49 5.96 4.56 -4.77
CA SER A 49 5.66 5.79 -4.04
C SER A 49 4.18 6.04 -3.84
N PHE A 50 3.88 6.97 -2.95
CA PHE A 50 2.53 7.49 -2.72
C PHE A 50 1.97 8.28 -3.91
N LEU A 51 2.80 8.56 -4.91
CA LEU A 51 2.46 9.43 -6.04
C LEU A 51 1.26 8.91 -6.82
N MET A 52 1.23 7.63 -7.19
CA MET A 52 0.12 7.10 -7.99
C MET A 52 -1.20 7.10 -7.20
N PRO A 53 -1.27 6.60 -5.94
CA PRO A 53 -2.45 6.77 -5.11
C PRO A 53 -2.93 8.24 -5.02
N ALA A 54 -2.01 9.18 -4.83
CA ALA A 54 -2.35 10.60 -4.75
C ALA A 54 -2.90 11.17 -6.07
N LEU A 55 -2.33 10.78 -7.21
CA LEU A 55 -2.82 11.20 -8.53
C LEU A 55 -4.22 10.65 -8.82
N LEU A 56 -4.48 9.39 -8.46
CA LEU A 56 -5.82 8.79 -8.59
C LEU A 56 -6.84 9.51 -7.71
N TRP A 57 -6.48 9.81 -6.46
CA TRP A 57 -7.34 10.57 -5.56
C TRP A 57 -7.63 11.98 -6.10
N ALA A 58 -6.59 12.70 -6.53
CA ALA A 58 -6.74 14.04 -7.10
C ALA A 58 -7.64 14.03 -8.34
N GLY A 59 -7.46 13.09 -9.25
CA GLY A 59 -8.32 12.95 -10.44
C GLY A 59 -9.78 12.64 -10.08
N LEU A 60 -10.00 11.77 -9.08
CA LEU A 60 -11.34 11.37 -8.67
C LEU A 60 -12.09 12.47 -7.93
N SER A 61 -11.39 13.28 -7.12
CA SER A 61 -12.00 14.41 -6.39
C SER A 61 -12.70 15.42 -7.32
N LEU A 62 -12.44 15.37 -8.62
CA LEU A 62 -13.09 16.19 -9.65
C LEU A 62 -14.41 15.58 -10.18
N ALA A 63 -14.66 14.30 -9.96
CA ALA A 63 -15.80 13.55 -10.53
C ALA A 63 -16.85 13.11 -9.49
N SER A 64 -16.53 13.17 -8.17
CA SER A 64 -17.43 12.86 -7.04
C SER A 64 -18.20 11.55 -7.19
N VAL A 65 -17.48 10.42 -7.29
CA VAL A 65 -18.06 9.09 -7.52
C VAL A 65 -17.75 8.18 -6.34
N GLU A 66 -18.75 7.88 -5.50
CA GLU A 66 -18.57 7.16 -4.22
C GLU A 66 -17.84 5.81 -4.37
N TRP A 67 -18.22 4.95 -5.33
CA TRP A 67 -17.57 3.64 -5.50
C TRP A 67 -16.07 3.74 -5.84
N ALA A 68 -15.67 4.85 -6.48
CA ALA A 68 -14.29 5.06 -6.85
C ALA A 68 -13.44 5.49 -5.64
N GLU A 69 -14.04 6.10 -4.62
CA GLU A 69 -13.34 6.44 -3.37
C GLU A 69 -12.94 5.16 -2.64
N TRP A 70 -13.85 4.17 -2.58
CA TRP A 70 -13.54 2.83 -2.08
C TRP A 70 -12.39 2.17 -2.87
N LEU A 71 -12.42 2.27 -4.21
CA LEU A 71 -11.38 1.74 -5.08
C LEU A 71 -10.01 2.39 -4.81
N VAL A 72 -9.95 3.73 -4.72
CA VAL A 72 -8.71 4.48 -4.46
C VAL A 72 -8.20 4.23 -3.04
N THR A 73 -9.10 4.17 -2.06
CA THR A 73 -8.77 3.83 -0.67
C THR A 73 -8.13 2.44 -0.59
N GLY A 74 -8.74 1.46 -1.26
CA GLY A 74 -8.21 0.10 -1.40
C GLY A 74 -6.86 0.11 -2.10
N PHE A 75 -6.73 0.82 -3.23
CA PHE A 75 -5.49 0.93 -3.99
C PHE A 75 -4.34 1.50 -3.14
N ALA A 76 -4.58 2.59 -2.40
CA ALA A 76 -3.61 3.16 -1.47
C ALA A 76 -3.19 2.16 -0.38
N ALA A 77 -4.15 1.42 0.20
CA ALA A 77 -3.86 0.38 1.19
C ALA A 77 -3.04 -0.78 0.60
N GLY A 78 -3.35 -1.21 -0.63
CA GLY A 78 -2.62 -2.25 -1.36
C GLY A 78 -1.17 -1.86 -1.66
N VAL A 79 -0.95 -0.61 -2.10
CA VAL A 79 0.41 -0.06 -2.30
C VAL A 79 1.15 -0.02 -0.96
N ALA A 80 0.52 0.49 0.11
CA ALA A 80 1.13 0.53 1.44
C ALA A 80 1.58 -0.86 1.91
N LEU A 81 0.75 -1.88 1.71
CA LEU A 81 1.08 -3.25 2.04
C LEU A 81 2.27 -3.76 1.22
N HIS A 82 2.29 -3.52 -0.10
CA HIS A 82 3.42 -3.89 -0.95
C HIS A 82 4.72 -3.26 -0.44
N LEU A 83 4.70 -1.96 -0.15
CA LEU A 83 5.86 -1.24 0.38
C LEU A 83 6.30 -1.78 1.75
N ALA A 84 5.35 -2.22 2.59
CA ALA A 84 5.64 -2.86 3.87
C ALA A 84 6.43 -4.17 3.67
N PHE A 85 6.10 -4.98 2.67
CA PHE A 85 6.90 -6.15 2.33
C PHE A 85 8.30 -5.78 1.83
N ASP A 86 8.39 -4.70 1.06
CA ASP A 86 9.64 -4.26 0.45
C ASP A 86 10.62 -3.60 1.41
N LEU A 87 10.14 -3.13 2.57
CA LEU A 87 10.95 -2.63 3.68
C LEU A 87 11.77 -3.72 4.39
N PHE A 88 11.44 -5.00 4.21
CA PHE A 88 12.13 -6.10 4.87
C PHE A 88 12.71 -7.10 3.86
N PRO A 89 13.60 -6.65 2.94
CA PRO A 89 14.26 -7.57 2.03
C PRO A 89 15.25 -8.44 2.80
N GLY A 90 15.49 -9.67 2.33
CA GLY A 90 16.50 -10.53 2.94
C GLY A 90 17.91 -9.91 2.95
N LYS A 91 18.24 -9.07 1.96
CA LYS A 91 19.47 -8.26 1.92
C LYS A 91 19.23 -6.92 1.21
N TRP A 92 19.71 -5.82 1.78
CA TRP A 92 19.66 -4.47 1.19
C TRP A 92 20.76 -4.24 0.14
N ARG A 93 20.70 -4.96 -0.99
CA ARG A 93 21.62 -4.79 -2.13
C ARG A 93 20.90 -4.98 -3.47
N GLY A 94 21.46 -4.42 -4.54
CA GLY A 94 20.96 -4.64 -5.89
C GLY A 94 19.53 -4.13 -6.08
N PHE A 95 18.62 -5.01 -6.49
CA PHE A 95 17.21 -4.68 -6.74
C PHE A 95 16.39 -4.41 -5.47
N ALA A 96 16.95 -4.61 -4.27
CA ALA A 96 16.32 -4.24 -3.02
C ALA A 96 16.43 -2.74 -2.70
N LEU A 97 17.32 -2.01 -3.39
CA LEU A 97 17.50 -0.58 -3.19
C LEU A 97 16.54 0.19 -4.10
N VAL A 98 16.02 1.31 -3.59
CA VAL A 98 15.18 2.22 -4.38
C VAL A 98 16.00 2.77 -5.54
N ASP A 99 15.45 2.72 -6.74
CA ASP A 99 16.05 3.30 -7.95
C ASP A 99 15.38 4.64 -8.26
N VAL A 100 16.19 5.67 -8.49
CA VAL A 100 15.72 6.94 -9.04
C VAL A 100 16.10 6.97 -10.51
N PRO A 101 15.12 7.00 -11.43
CA PRO A 101 15.41 6.98 -12.86
C PRO A 101 16.45 8.03 -13.25
N LYS A 102 17.45 7.62 -14.04
CA LYS A 102 18.60 8.43 -14.47
C LYS A 102 19.62 8.80 -13.38
N LEU A 103 19.30 8.70 -12.09
CA LEU A 103 20.24 8.97 -10.98
C LEU A 103 20.82 7.68 -10.38
N GLY A 104 20.15 6.55 -10.57
CA GLY A 104 20.59 5.23 -10.11
C GLY A 104 20.03 4.87 -8.74
N ARG A 105 20.68 3.88 -8.11
CA ARG A 105 20.19 3.27 -6.86
C ARG A 105 20.63 4.07 -5.63
N CYS A 106 19.69 4.29 -4.73
CA CYS A 106 19.91 4.89 -3.43
C CYS A 106 20.73 3.97 -2.51
N THR A 107 21.27 4.54 -1.43
CA THR A 107 21.86 3.76 -0.33
C THR A 107 20.77 3.01 0.45
N ARG A 108 21.17 2.07 1.32
CA ARG A 108 20.24 1.37 2.23
C ARG A 108 19.39 2.36 3.02
N SER A 109 20.02 3.29 3.74
CA SER A 109 19.33 4.23 4.62
C SER A 109 18.34 5.11 3.85
N VAL A 110 18.75 5.63 2.69
CA VAL A 110 17.87 6.44 1.84
C VAL A 110 16.70 5.60 1.30
N SER A 111 16.96 4.36 0.86
CA SER A 111 15.91 3.45 0.39
C SER A 111 14.89 3.11 1.48
N THR A 112 15.36 2.83 2.70
CA THR A 112 14.50 2.57 3.85
C THR A 112 13.64 3.78 4.20
N VAL A 113 14.23 4.98 4.27
CA VAL A 113 13.48 6.22 4.56
C VAL A 113 12.45 6.50 3.47
N LEU A 114 12.80 6.34 2.19
CA LEU A 114 11.87 6.55 1.08
C LEU A 114 10.72 5.55 1.13
N LEU A 115 10.99 4.25 1.25
CA LEU A 115 9.93 3.23 1.31
C LEU A 115 9.03 3.43 2.54
N PHE A 116 9.61 3.74 3.70
CA PHE A 116 8.85 3.98 4.93
C PHE A 116 7.98 5.23 4.83
N SER A 117 8.52 6.34 4.32
CA SER A 117 7.77 7.58 4.14
C SER A 117 6.61 7.38 3.15
N ASN A 118 6.86 6.69 2.03
CA ASN A 118 5.83 6.40 1.04
C ASN A 118 4.76 5.45 1.58
N LEU A 119 5.13 4.43 2.34
CA LEU A 119 4.18 3.58 3.07
C LEU A 119 3.30 4.44 3.97
N PHE A 120 3.90 5.28 4.81
CA PHE A 120 3.16 6.10 5.78
C PHE A 120 2.21 7.08 5.08
N LEU A 121 2.64 7.72 3.99
CA LEU A 121 1.80 8.58 3.18
C LEU A 121 0.64 7.82 2.50
N CYS A 122 0.86 6.59 2.03
CA CYS A 122 -0.21 5.76 1.48
C CYS A 122 -1.25 5.38 2.56
N VAL A 123 -0.79 5.06 3.77
CA VAL A 123 -1.68 4.80 4.91
C VAL A 123 -2.48 6.05 5.29
N ILE A 124 -1.82 7.21 5.40
CA ILE A 124 -2.51 8.48 5.68
C ILE A 124 -3.57 8.74 4.61
N LEU A 125 -3.23 8.63 3.33
CA LEU A 125 -4.17 8.87 2.24
C LEU A 125 -5.37 7.92 2.33
N SER A 126 -5.12 6.62 2.47
CA SER A 126 -6.17 5.61 2.62
C SER A 126 -7.08 5.93 3.81
N VAL A 127 -6.51 6.19 4.98
CA VAL A 127 -7.26 6.52 6.21
C VAL A 127 -7.91 7.91 6.16
N SER A 128 -7.50 8.80 5.26
CA SER A 128 -8.11 10.14 5.11
C SER A 128 -9.35 10.17 4.23
N ILE A 129 -9.44 9.27 3.24
CA ILE A 129 -10.62 9.12 2.36
C ILE A 129 -11.68 8.29 3.09
N PHE A 130 -11.21 7.24 3.75
CA PHE A 130 -12.01 6.30 4.51
C PHE A 130 -13.00 6.82 5.59
N PRO A 131 -12.74 7.90 6.34
CA PRO A 131 -13.62 8.38 7.40
C PRO A 131 -14.99 8.80 6.87
N GLU A 132 -15.09 9.06 5.56
CA GLU A 132 -16.34 9.36 4.86
C GLU A 132 -17.27 8.14 4.73
N HIS A 133 -16.75 6.91 4.95
CA HIS A 133 -17.51 5.66 4.77
C HIS A 133 -18.13 5.08 6.07
N GLY A 134 -17.93 5.73 7.23
CA GLY A 134 -18.51 5.32 8.51
C GLY A 134 -18.10 3.92 8.99
N LEU A 135 -18.93 3.28 9.84
CA LEU A 135 -18.63 1.98 10.47
C LEU A 135 -18.46 0.82 9.47
N ALA A 136 -19.27 0.80 8.41
CA ALA A 136 -19.18 -0.21 7.36
C ALA A 136 -17.84 -0.13 6.61
N GLY A 137 -17.37 1.10 6.36
CA GLY A 137 -15.98 1.36 5.98
C GLY A 137 -15.03 0.66 6.92
N VAL A 138 -15.04 1.03 8.21
CA VAL A 138 -14.11 0.51 9.25
C VAL A 138 -14.00 -1.02 9.21
N LEU A 139 -15.14 -1.71 9.15
CA LEU A 139 -15.19 -3.17 9.08
C LEU A 139 -14.60 -3.73 7.78
N ALA A 140 -14.87 -3.11 6.63
CA ALA A 140 -14.30 -3.50 5.34
C ALA A 140 -12.77 -3.39 5.33
N TYR A 141 -12.22 -2.24 5.76
CA TYR A 141 -10.78 -2.00 5.79
C TYR A 141 -10.05 -2.96 6.72
N THR A 142 -10.58 -3.15 7.93
CA THR A 142 -10.01 -4.07 8.92
C THR A 142 -10.05 -5.51 8.42
N ALA A 143 -11.17 -5.95 7.82
CA ALA A 143 -11.30 -7.28 7.23
C ALA A 143 -10.31 -7.50 6.08
N THR A 144 -10.17 -6.54 5.16
CA THR A 144 -9.24 -6.67 4.03
C THR A 144 -7.78 -6.62 4.49
N LEU A 145 -7.41 -5.74 5.42
CA LEU A 145 -6.06 -5.73 5.99
C LEU A 145 -5.75 -7.05 6.72
N ALA A 146 -6.70 -7.60 7.48
CA ALA A 146 -6.54 -8.89 8.14
C ALA A 146 -6.40 -10.03 7.14
N ALA A 147 -7.18 -10.04 6.05
CA ALA A 147 -7.08 -11.03 4.98
C ALA A 147 -5.73 -10.94 4.25
N LEU A 148 -5.30 -9.73 3.90
CA LEU A 148 -4.01 -9.46 3.27
C LEU A 148 -2.83 -9.86 4.17
N TYR A 149 -2.93 -9.54 5.47
CA TYR A 149 -1.94 -9.95 6.46
C TYR A 149 -1.88 -11.48 6.59
N SER A 150 -3.04 -12.13 6.70
CA SER A 150 -3.14 -13.59 6.77
C SER A 150 -2.58 -14.27 5.52
N TYR A 151 -2.83 -13.70 4.34
CA TYR A 151 -2.22 -14.15 3.09
C TYR A 151 -0.69 -14.02 3.11
N GLY A 152 -0.17 -12.91 3.65
CA GLY A 152 1.26 -12.71 3.86
C GLY A 152 1.91 -13.77 4.77
N ILE A 153 1.23 -14.18 5.85
CA ILE A 153 1.66 -15.30 6.71
C ILE A 153 1.66 -16.60 5.88
N TRP A 154 0.55 -16.88 5.21
CA TRP A 154 0.33 -18.13 4.49
C TRP A 154 1.31 -18.32 3.33
N ALA A 155 1.65 -17.24 2.62
CA ALA A 155 2.58 -17.24 1.50
C ALA A 155 4.04 -17.56 1.88
N LYS A 156 4.33 -17.89 3.16
CA LYS A 156 5.64 -18.32 3.67
C LYS A 156 6.80 -17.42 3.24
N LYS A 157 6.59 -16.09 3.20
CA LYS A 157 7.74 -15.20 3.27
C LYS A 157 8.28 -15.34 4.70
N GLU A 158 9.35 -16.10 4.89
CA GLU A 158 9.93 -16.49 6.20
C GLU A 158 10.20 -15.31 7.16
N HIS A 159 10.19 -14.09 6.65
CA HIS A 159 10.33 -12.85 7.42
C HIS A 159 9.00 -12.15 7.77
N PHE A 160 7.84 -12.73 7.47
CA PHE A 160 6.54 -12.05 7.63
C PHE A 160 6.10 -11.89 9.08
N ALA A 161 6.22 -12.94 9.89
CA ALA A 161 5.75 -12.93 11.28
C ALA A 161 6.64 -12.11 12.23
N ALA A 162 7.93 -11.96 11.90
CA ALA A 162 8.90 -11.30 12.77
C ALA A 162 9.57 -10.06 12.13
N GLY A 163 9.53 -9.87 10.81
CA GLY A 163 10.31 -8.84 10.11
C GLY A 163 10.06 -7.40 10.58
N PRO A 164 8.80 -6.96 10.74
CA PRO A 164 8.50 -5.63 11.29
C PRO A 164 8.98 -5.46 12.73
N LEU A 165 8.79 -6.47 13.58
CA LEU A 165 9.18 -6.44 14.99
C LEU A 165 10.71 -6.50 15.16
N LEU A 166 11.36 -7.39 14.43
CA LEU A 166 12.81 -7.59 14.42
C LEU A 166 13.52 -6.37 13.86
N THR A 167 12.95 -5.64 12.91
CA THR A 167 13.55 -4.40 12.39
C THR A 167 13.40 -3.25 13.37
N ILE A 168 12.26 -3.09 14.05
CA ILE A 168 12.14 -2.14 15.17
C ILE A 168 13.20 -2.45 16.24
N LEU A 169 13.49 -3.73 16.49
CA LEU A 169 14.52 -4.18 17.42
C LEU A 169 15.97 -4.09 16.87
N THR A 170 16.17 -4.14 15.56
CA THR A 170 17.50 -4.16 14.89
C THR A 170 17.82 -2.87 14.12
N LEU A 171 17.00 -1.82 14.26
CA LEU A 171 17.39 -0.44 13.93
C LEU A 171 18.66 0.02 14.70
N GLY A 172 19.19 -0.81 15.62
CA GLY A 172 20.52 -0.69 16.22
C GLY A 172 21.38 -1.97 16.20
N GLY A 173 21.20 -2.87 15.22
CA GLY A 173 21.95 -4.12 15.15
C GLY A 173 22.66 -4.29 13.82
N ASP A 174 23.92 -3.90 13.76
CA ASP A 174 24.84 -4.24 12.66
C ASP A 174 24.86 -5.74 12.39
N ALA A 175 24.71 -6.14 11.12
CA ALA A 175 25.18 -7.43 10.63
C ALA A 175 25.25 -7.45 9.09
N LEU A 176 26.49 -7.31 8.59
CA LEU A 176 27.16 -8.13 7.56
C LEU A 176 26.32 -8.73 6.40
#